data_AF-A0A3D5RJT4-F1
#
_entry.id   AF-A0A3D5RJT4-F1
#
_cell.length_a   1.000
_cell.length_b   1.000
_cell.length_c   1.000
_cell.angle_alpha   90.00
_cell.angle_beta   90.00
_cell.angle_gamma   90.00
#
_symmetry.space_group_name_H-M   'P 1'
#
loop_
_entity.id
_entity.type
_entity.pdbx_description
1 polymer ?
#
loop_
_entity_poly.entity_id
_entity_poly.type
_entity_poly.pdbx_seq_one_letter_code
_entity_poly.pdbx_strand_id
1 'polypeptide(L)'
;MKHTMIDCYGSKNHSLENLVYINDTLNKIAYNLNLDPIATPYLIPYYYGSVKEDIGVSAFLLLKGGHITIHTFPLRECYFVDVFSVKDFDSELLVGLLQKFLPFNINISTVSTSDRRKFEEIELPFDPNNNFGPHYLAEIKMKKDLTMEECFDFLDEFVYQINMDPITRPYVIKDKVENSNFLSGIIIIAQSHISIHYDYQKKHAYFDIFSCAAFDYSKVESFICKLGEVISNELVVRGTKHKTNTMIEPEPMKQISSMWQRNIR
;
A
#
# COMPACT_ATOMS: atom_id res chain seq x y z
N MET A 1 -17.29 1.44 -2.05
CA MET A 1 -15.98 1.07 -2.65
C MET A 1 -15.28 0.26 -1.61
N LYS A 2 -14.76 -0.91 -1.96
CA LYS A 2 -14.34 -1.88 -0.95
C LYS A 2 -12.83 -1.88 -0.82
N HIS A 3 -12.38 -1.85 0.43
CA HIS A 3 -10.99 -1.87 0.80
C HIS A 3 -10.78 -2.99 1.82
N THR A 4 -10.17 -4.10 1.42
CA THR A 4 -9.84 -5.20 2.34
C THR A 4 -8.32 -5.21 2.59
N MET A 5 -7.99 -5.19 3.87
CA MET A 5 -6.65 -5.10 4.43
C MET A 5 -6.39 -6.36 5.24
N ILE A 6 -5.32 -7.09 4.94
CA ILE A 6 -5.04 -8.38 5.58
C ILE A 6 -3.61 -8.39 6.08
N ASP A 7 -3.44 -8.59 7.39
CA ASP A 7 -2.13 -8.80 7.99
C ASP A 7 -1.93 -10.29 8.27
N CYS A 8 -1.11 -10.95 7.44
CA CYS A 8 -0.92 -12.39 7.46
C CYS A 8 0.35 -12.76 8.23
N TYR A 9 0.21 -13.51 9.33
CA TYR A 9 1.33 -13.95 10.18
C TYR A 9 1.50 -15.47 10.19
N GLY A 10 2.70 -15.94 10.53
CA GLY A 10 3.03 -17.37 10.58
C GLY A 10 3.18 -17.99 9.19
N SER A 11 3.50 -17.19 8.18
CA SER A 11 3.83 -17.66 6.84
C SER A 11 5.30 -18.09 6.79
N LYS A 12 5.54 -19.38 7.03
CA LYS A 12 6.89 -19.97 7.10
C LYS A 12 7.47 -20.35 5.72
N ASN A 13 6.90 -19.81 4.66
CA ASN A 13 7.14 -20.29 3.31
C ASN A 13 8.27 -19.51 2.63
N HIS A 14 9.24 -20.22 2.03
CA HIS A 14 10.26 -19.64 1.15
C HIS A 14 9.66 -18.87 -0.05
N SER A 15 8.37 -19.07 -0.36
CA SER A 15 7.64 -18.31 -1.38
C SER A 15 7.59 -16.80 -1.15
N LEU A 16 7.80 -16.30 0.08
CA LEU A 16 7.74 -14.86 0.37
C LEU A 16 8.84 -14.06 -0.36
N GLU A 17 9.95 -14.69 -0.74
CA GLU A 17 11.03 -14.06 -1.52
C GLU A 17 10.93 -14.35 -3.02
N ASN A 18 10.01 -15.23 -3.42
CA ASN A 18 9.95 -15.74 -4.78
C ASN A 18 9.08 -14.82 -5.66
N LEU A 19 9.76 -13.98 -6.46
CA LEU A 19 9.13 -13.02 -7.38
C LEU A 19 8.12 -13.66 -8.34
N VAL A 20 8.37 -14.89 -8.82
CA VAL A 20 7.46 -15.61 -9.71
C VAL A 20 6.16 -15.95 -8.98
N TYR A 21 6.27 -16.43 -7.74
CA TYR A 21 5.11 -16.75 -6.90
C TYR A 21 4.31 -15.50 -6.52
N ILE A 22 4.98 -14.40 -6.17
CA ILE A 22 4.30 -13.13 -5.85
C ILE A 22 3.57 -12.58 -7.07
N ASN A 23 4.20 -12.60 -8.25
CA ASN A 23 3.58 -12.19 -9.50
C ASN A 23 2.32 -13.03 -9.83
N ASP A 24 2.45 -14.35 -9.74
CA ASP A 24 1.35 -15.28 -10.00
C ASP A 24 0.21 -15.12 -8.98
N THR A 25 0.54 -14.89 -7.71
CA THR A 25 -0.43 -14.60 -6.66
C THR A 25 -1.27 -13.36 -6.97
N LEU A 26 -0.63 -12.25 -7.34
CA LEU A 26 -1.35 -11.00 -7.69
C LEU A 26 -2.29 -11.19 -8.88
N ASN A 27 -1.83 -11.86 -9.94
CA ASN A 27 -2.65 -12.16 -11.11
C ASN A 27 -3.83 -13.08 -10.76
N LYS A 28 -3.60 -14.12 -9.96
CA LYS A 28 -4.65 -15.05 -9.52
C LYS A 28 -5.68 -14.37 -8.62
N ILE A 29 -5.26 -13.48 -7.71
CA ILE A 29 -6.21 -12.70 -6.90
C ILE A 29 -7.09 -11.86 -7.81
N ALA A 30 -6.51 -11.06 -8.71
CA ALA A 30 -7.28 -10.22 -9.63
C ALA A 30 -8.26 -11.03 -10.48
N TYR A 31 -7.82 -12.17 -11.04
CA TYR A 31 -8.66 -13.05 -11.84
C TYR A 31 -9.82 -13.67 -11.03
N ASN A 32 -9.52 -14.29 -9.88
CA ASN A 32 -10.53 -15.01 -9.10
C ASN A 32 -11.53 -14.06 -8.41
N LEU A 33 -11.11 -12.84 -8.07
CA LEU A 33 -12.00 -11.79 -7.55
C LEU A 33 -12.72 -11.01 -8.67
N ASN A 34 -12.48 -11.35 -9.95
CA ASN A 34 -13.06 -10.66 -11.10
C ASN A 34 -12.79 -9.14 -11.06
N LEU A 35 -11.56 -8.75 -10.75
CA LEU A 35 -11.11 -7.36 -10.73
C LEU A 35 -10.56 -6.95 -12.11
N ASP A 36 -10.46 -5.64 -12.34
CA ASP A 36 -10.09 -5.06 -13.63
C ASP A 36 -8.66 -4.48 -13.59
N PRO A 37 -7.60 -5.31 -13.73
CA PRO A 37 -6.23 -4.81 -13.78
C PRO A 37 -5.99 -3.94 -15.02
N ILE A 38 -5.24 -2.85 -14.84
CA ILE A 38 -4.89 -1.89 -15.91
C ILE A 38 -3.40 -1.91 -16.24
N ALA A 39 -2.62 -2.71 -15.52
CA ALA A 39 -1.19 -2.92 -15.74
C ALA A 39 -0.83 -4.36 -15.34
N THR A 40 0.37 -4.82 -15.69
CA THR A 40 0.95 -6.02 -15.11
C THR A 40 1.41 -5.75 -13.68
N PRO A 41 1.56 -6.78 -12.82
CA PRO A 41 2.17 -6.59 -11.51
C PRO A 41 3.55 -5.97 -11.61
N TYR A 42 3.84 -5.01 -10.73
CA TYR A 42 5.16 -4.42 -10.58
C TYR A 42 5.81 -5.00 -9.32
N LEU A 43 6.99 -5.60 -9.47
CA LEU A 43 7.69 -6.33 -8.42
C LEU A 43 8.93 -5.54 -8.01
N ILE A 44 9.10 -5.30 -6.71
CA ILE A 44 10.20 -4.52 -6.13
C ILE A 44 10.86 -5.40 -5.06
N PRO A 45 11.95 -6.10 -5.42
CA PRO A 45 12.77 -6.79 -4.45
C PRO A 45 13.41 -5.77 -3.52
N TYR A 46 13.20 -5.93 -2.21
CA TYR A 46 13.65 -5.01 -1.18
C TYR A 46 14.60 -5.75 -0.22
N TYR A 47 15.85 -5.88 -0.62
CA TYR A 47 16.89 -6.56 0.17
C TYR A 47 17.90 -5.60 0.80
N TYR A 48 17.61 -4.30 0.75
CA TYR A 48 18.54 -3.21 1.06
C TYR A 48 17.96 -2.20 2.05
N GLY A 49 16.96 -2.64 2.82
CA GLY A 49 16.22 -1.79 3.76
C GLY A 49 17.06 -1.32 4.94
N SER A 50 16.59 -0.25 5.58
CA SER A 50 17.20 0.31 6.79
C SER A 50 17.04 -0.62 8.01
N VAL A 51 16.00 -1.45 8.01
CA VAL A 51 15.74 -2.51 8.98
C VAL A 51 15.99 -3.85 8.29
N LYS A 52 16.85 -4.69 8.86
CA LYS A 52 17.33 -5.91 8.18
C LYS A 52 16.31 -7.03 8.19
N GLU A 53 15.50 -7.07 9.24
CA GLU A 53 14.42 -8.02 9.37
C GLU A 53 13.29 -7.72 8.37
N ASP A 54 13.27 -6.51 7.80
CA ASP A 54 12.22 -6.01 6.90
C ASP A 54 12.58 -6.19 5.42
N ILE A 55 13.50 -7.11 5.10
CA ILE A 55 13.74 -7.50 3.71
C ILE A 55 12.54 -8.25 3.13
N GLY A 56 12.45 -8.35 1.81
CA GLY A 56 11.49 -9.19 1.13
C GLY A 56 11.14 -8.65 -0.25
N VAL A 57 9.87 -8.77 -0.61
CA VAL A 57 9.29 -8.31 -1.87
C VAL A 57 8.11 -7.40 -1.57
N SER A 58 8.18 -6.18 -2.11
CA SER A 58 7.02 -5.30 -2.26
C SER A 58 6.51 -5.43 -3.69
N ALA A 59 5.21 -5.49 -3.88
CA ALA A 59 4.62 -5.53 -5.21
C ALA A 59 3.25 -4.87 -5.23
N PHE A 60 2.87 -4.38 -6.40
CA PHE A 60 1.55 -3.82 -6.62
C PHE A 60 1.00 -4.18 -7.99
N LEU A 61 -0.33 -4.21 -8.09
CA LEU A 61 -1.09 -4.37 -9.32
C LEU A 61 -2.15 -3.27 -9.35
N LEU A 62 -2.05 -2.34 -10.30
CA LEU A 62 -3.05 -1.28 -10.45
C LEU A 62 -4.30 -1.83 -11.11
N LEU A 63 -5.43 -1.46 -10.54
CA LEU A 63 -6.77 -1.76 -11.04
C LEU A 63 -7.42 -0.49 -11.58
N LYS A 64 -8.54 -0.63 -12.28
CA LYS A 64 -9.35 0.50 -12.69
C LYS A 64 -9.90 1.25 -11.47
N GLY A 65 -9.21 2.32 -11.06
CA GLY A 65 -9.59 3.14 -9.90
C GLY A 65 -9.24 2.51 -8.55
N GLY A 66 -8.30 1.57 -8.52
CA GLY A 66 -7.88 0.90 -7.29
C GLY A 66 -6.55 0.18 -7.44
N HIS A 67 -6.20 -0.67 -6.48
CA HIS A 67 -4.95 -1.40 -6.48
C HIS A 67 -5.02 -2.70 -5.67
N ILE A 68 -4.06 -3.57 -5.91
CA ILE A 68 -3.66 -4.63 -4.99
C ILE A 68 -2.21 -4.35 -4.60
N THR A 69 -1.86 -4.31 -3.32
CA THR A 69 -0.47 -4.35 -2.88
C THR A 69 -0.17 -5.57 -2.04
N ILE A 70 1.08 -6.01 -2.07
CA ILE A 70 1.60 -7.04 -1.19
C ILE A 70 3.00 -6.65 -0.73
N HIS A 71 3.22 -6.72 0.58
CA HIS A 71 4.51 -6.48 1.22
C HIS A 71 4.87 -7.71 2.04
N THR A 72 5.98 -8.36 1.70
CA THR A 72 6.41 -9.60 2.35
C THR A 72 7.61 -9.35 3.26
N PHE A 73 7.65 -10.06 4.38
CA PHE A 73 8.70 -10.00 5.39
C PHE A 73 9.10 -11.43 5.77
N PRO A 74 9.93 -12.11 4.95
CA PRO A 74 10.27 -13.52 5.11
C PRO A 74 10.89 -13.82 6.46
N LEU A 75 11.79 -12.95 6.94
CA LEU A 75 12.44 -13.13 8.24
C LEU A 75 11.46 -13.00 9.40
N ARG A 76 10.38 -12.23 9.23
CA ARG A 76 9.30 -12.07 10.22
C ARG A 76 8.17 -13.08 10.06
N GLU A 77 8.27 -13.99 9.09
CA GLU A 77 7.22 -14.96 8.74
C GLU A 77 5.85 -14.28 8.53
N CYS A 78 5.82 -13.10 7.92
CA CYS A 78 4.58 -12.36 7.69
C CYS A 78 4.55 -11.65 6.34
N TYR A 79 3.34 -11.29 5.91
CA TYR A 79 3.13 -10.44 4.75
C TYR A 79 1.80 -9.70 4.87
N PHE A 80 1.72 -8.52 4.28
CA PHE A 80 0.53 -7.67 4.31
C PHE A 80 -0.01 -7.50 2.91
N VAL A 81 -1.32 -7.67 2.77
CA VAL A 81 -2.03 -7.51 1.51
C VAL A 81 -3.04 -6.40 1.65
N ASP A 82 -3.11 -5.60 0.59
CA ASP A 82 -4.09 -4.57 0.44
C ASP A 82 -4.86 -4.75 -0.86
N VAL A 83 -6.19 -4.73 -0.83
CA VAL A 83 -7.05 -4.79 -2.01
C VAL A 83 -8.06 -3.66 -1.91
N PHE A 84 -7.81 -2.60 -2.67
CA PHE A 84 -8.73 -1.50 -2.87
C PHE A 84 -9.35 -1.56 -4.26
N SER A 85 -10.68 -1.58 -4.33
CA SER A 85 -11.42 -1.59 -5.59
C SER A 85 -12.69 -0.75 -5.51
N VAL A 86 -12.97 -0.03 -6.60
CA VAL A 86 -14.26 0.66 -6.80
C VAL A 86 -15.40 -0.34 -7.03
N LYS A 87 -15.07 -1.53 -7.54
CA LYS A 87 -15.97 -2.68 -7.69
C LYS A 87 -15.98 -3.51 -6.42
N ASP A 88 -17.16 -4.00 -6.03
CA ASP A 88 -17.30 -4.93 -4.91
C ASP A 88 -16.64 -6.29 -5.22
N PHE A 89 -16.16 -6.97 -4.18
CA PHE A 89 -15.53 -8.28 -4.28
C PHE A 89 -15.69 -9.07 -2.98
N ASP A 90 -15.56 -10.39 -3.04
CA ASP A 90 -15.69 -11.26 -1.87
C ASP A 90 -14.39 -11.29 -1.04
N SER A 91 -14.45 -10.78 0.19
CA SER A 91 -13.31 -10.75 1.11
C SER A 91 -12.99 -12.12 1.71
N GLU A 92 -13.99 -12.98 1.88
CA GLU A 92 -13.77 -14.35 2.37
C GLU A 92 -13.07 -15.18 1.29
N LEU A 93 -13.47 -14.98 0.02
CA LEU A 93 -12.77 -15.57 -1.11
C LEU A 93 -11.31 -15.08 -1.18
N LEU A 94 -11.06 -13.77 -1.00
CA LEU A 94 -9.69 -13.24 -0.95
C LEU A 94 -8.85 -13.94 0.13
N VAL A 95 -9.38 -14.09 1.34
CA VAL A 95 -8.71 -14.81 2.44
C VAL A 95 -8.44 -16.26 2.06
N GLY A 96 -9.41 -16.95 1.47
CA GLY A 96 -9.27 -18.34 1.01
C GLY A 96 -8.22 -18.50 -0.09
N LEU A 97 -8.13 -17.56 -1.03
CA LEU A 97 -7.11 -17.54 -2.07
C LEU A 97 -5.71 -17.33 -1.46
N LEU A 98 -5.57 -16.41 -0.51
CA LEU A 98 -4.31 -16.18 0.20
C LEU A 98 -3.89 -17.42 1.00
N GLN A 99 -4.80 -18.04 1.75
CA GLN A 99 -4.54 -19.31 2.45
C GLN A 99 -4.03 -20.42 1.50
N LYS A 100 -4.52 -20.44 0.26
CA LYS A 100 -4.11 -21.41 -0.76
C LYS A 100 -2.77 -21.09 -1.41
N PHE A 101 -2.49 -19.81 -1.71
CA PHE A 101 -1.32 -19.40 -2.49
C PHE A 101 -0.11 -19.02 -1.65
N LEU A 102 -0.35 -18.37 -0.51
CA LEU A 102 0.64 -17.93 0.47
C LEU A 102 0.14 -18.28 1.87
N PRO A 103 0.24 -19.56 2.30
CA PRO A 103 -0.35 -20.00 3.57
C PRO A 103 0.14 -19.18 4.76
N PHE A 104 -0.79 -18.88 5.67
CA PHE A 104 -0.55 -18.12 6.90
C PHE A 104 -1.43 -18.66 8.03
N ASN A 105 -1.14 -18.32 9.28
CA ASN A 105 -1.94 -18.73 10.41
C ASN A 105 -3.07 -17.71 10.65
N ILE A 106 -4.28 -18.07 10.25
CA ILE A 106 -5.48 -17.22 10.37
C ILE A 106 -5.78 -16.81 11.83
N ASN A 107 -5.45 -17.64 12.82
CA ASN A 107 -5.79 -17.39 14.23
C ASN A 107 -4.97 -16.25 14.86
N ILE A 108 -3.84 -15.90 14.27
CA ILE A 108 -2.97 -14.80 14.70
C ILE A 108 -2.92 -13.67 13.67
N SER A 109 -3.80 -13.72 12.66
CA SER A 109 -3.85 -12.79 11.54
C SER A 109 -5.10 -11.93 11.60
N THR A 110 -5.05 -10.76 10.97
CA THR A 110 -6.15 -9.80 10.97
C THR A 110 -6.69 -9.61 9.56
N VAL A 111 -8.00 -9.49 9.47
CA VAL A 111 -8.72 -9.10 8.24
C VAL A 111 -9.56 -7.91 8.62
N SER A 112 -9.30 -6.77 7.99
CA SER A 112 -10.13 -5.57 8.12
C SER A 112 -10.73 -5.24 6.75
N THR A 113 -11.98 -4.79 6.73
CA THR A 113 -12.62 -4.35 5.50
C THR A 113 -13.37 -3.06 5.77
N SER A 114 -13.01 -2.02 5.03
CA SER A 114 -13.68 -0.73 5.03
C SER A 114 -14.48 -0.55 3.74
N ASP A 115 -15.65 0.09 3.87
CA ASP A 115 -16.31 0.74 2.75
C ASP A 115 -16.01 2.23 2.80
N ARG A 116 -15.17 2.72 1.89
CA ARG A 116 -14.68 4.11 1.88
C ARG A 116 -15.78 5.19 1.76
N ARG A 117 -17.06 4.79 1.64
CA ARG A 117 -18.24 5.67 1.66
C ARG A 117 -18.73 6.03 3.07
N LYS A 118 -18.21 5.38 4.12
CA LYS A 118 -18.66 5.59 5.51
C LYS A 118 -17.67 6.46 6.27
N PHE A 119 -18.20 7.35 7.11
CA PHE A 119 -17.45 8.15 8.07
C PHE A 119 -17.24 7.32 9.32
N GLU A 120 -15.99 6.97 9.63
CA GLU A 120 -15.63 6.50 10.97
C GLU A 120 -14.28 7.13 11.36
N GLU A 121 -14.35 8.17 12.21
CA GLU A 121 -13.20 8.57 13.02
C GLU A 121 -12.99 7.47 14.06
N ILE A 122 -11.99 6.63 13.83
CA ILE A 122 -11.57 5.64 14.80
C ILE A 122 -10.30 6.15 15.48
N GLU A 123 -10.47 6.83 16.62
CA GLU A 123 -9.40 6.94 17.62
C GLU A 123 -9.31 5.61 18.37
N LEU A 124 -8.24 4.86 18.13
CA LEU A 124 -7.88 3.69 18.92
C LEU A 124 -6.45 3.83 19.43
N PRO A 125 -6.12 3.24 20.60
CA PRO A 125 -4.80 3.38 21.19
C PRO A 125 -3.73 2.85 20.22
N PHE A 126 -2.97 3.78 19.63
CA PHE A 126 -1.84 3.47 18.78
C PHE A 126 -0.59 3.34 19.64
N ASP A 127 -0.03 2.13 19.74
CA ASP A 127 1.29 1.90 20.33
C ASP A 127 2.35 1.83 19.22
N PRO A 128 3.16 2.88 19.01
CA PRO A 128 4.19 2.89 17.96
C PRO A 128 5.28 1.82 18.15
N ASN A 129 5.43 1.28 19.37
CA ASN A 129 6.44 0.27 19.68
C ASN A 129 5.98 -1.13 19.26
N ASN A 130 4.68 -1.40 19.36
CA ASN A 130 4.12 -2.74 19.16
C ASN A 130 3.31 -2.89 17.87
N ASN A 131 2.81 -1.79 17.31
CA ASN A 131 1.93 -1.82 16.14
C ASN A 131 2.65 -1.28 14.89
N PHE A 132 2.22 -1.72 13.72
CA PHE A 132 2.56 -1.04 12.48
C PHE A 132 1.78 0.28 12.41
N GLY A 133 2.29 1.25 11.64
CA GLY A 133 1.66 2.56 11.47
C GLY A 133 0.21 2.47 11.00
N PRO A 134 -0.57 3.54 11.20
CA PRO A 134 -1.96 3.53 10.79
C PRO A 134 -2.07 3.53 9.26
N HIS A 135 -3.11 2.89 8.75
CA HIS A 135 -3.56 3.03 7.39
C HIS A 135 -4.52 4.22 7.31
N TYR A 136 -4.10 5.32 6.68
CA TYR A 136 -4.92 6.50 6.47
C TYR A 136 -5.62 6.43 5.11
N LEU A 137 -6.95 6.46 5.12
CA LEU A 137 -7.79 6.49 3.93
C LEU A 137 -8.45 7.86 3.85
N ALA A 138 -8.53 8.44 2.67
CA ALA A 138 -9.32 9.66 2.47
C ALA A 138 -10.03 9.70 1.12
N GLU A 139 -11.20 10.34 1.12
CA GLU A 139 -11.90 10.76 -0.09
C GLU A 139 -11.79 12.28 -0.21
N ILE A 140 -11.35 12.75 -1.37
CA ILE A 140 -11.08 14.17 -1.63
C ILE A 140 -11.88 14.59 -2.86
N LYS A 141 -12.74 15.60 -2.71
CA LYS A 141 -13.39 16.25 -3.85
C LYS A 141 -12.44 17.26 -4.45
N MET A 142 -11.98 16.99 -5.67
CA MET A 142 -10.91 17.74 -6.32
C MET A 142 -11.40 19.10 -6.84
N LYS A 143 -10.59 20.16 -6.67
CA LYS A 143 -10.89 21.51 -7.18
C LYS A 143 -10.83 21.60 -8.71
N LYS A 144 -10.02 20.74 -9.33
CA LYS A 144 -9.80 20.65 -10.76
C LYS A 144 -9.40 19.22 -11.14
N ASP A 145 -9.31 18.97 -12.44
CA ASP A 145 -8.83 17.70 -12.96
C ASP A 145 -7.36 17.49 -12.62
N LEU A 146 -7.05 16.35 -12.01
CA LEU A 146 -5.67 15.97 -11.70
C LEU A 146 -4.97 15.50 -12.97
N THR A 147 -3.85 16.13 -13.28
CA THR A 147 -2.96 15.72 -14.38
C THR A 147 -1.95 14.66 -13.91
N MET A 148 -1.31 13.97 -14.86
CA MET A 148 -0.27 12.97 -14.52
C MET A 148 0.94 13.60 -13.83
N GLU A 149 1.36 14.79 -14.28
CA GLU A 149 2.48 15.54 -13.70
C GLU A 149 2.16 15.99 -12.27
N GLU A 150 1.00 16.61 -12.04
CA GLU A 150 0.58 17.00 -10.69
C GLU A 150 0.43 15.81 -9.75
N CYS A 151 -0.05 14.67 -10.25
CA CYS A 151 -0.14 13.42 -9.47
C CYS A 151 1.26 12.90 -9.09
N PHE A 152 2.20 12.93 -10.05
CA PHE A 152 3.57 12.52 -9.82
C PHE A 152 4.24 13.43 -8.79
N ASP A 153 4.21 14.74 -9.01
CA ASP A 153 4.84 15.73 -8.14
C ASP A 153 4.24 15.69 -6.74
N PHE A 154 2.92 15.57 -6.64
CA PHE A 154 2.25 15.41 -5.35
C PHE A 154 2.79 14.21 -4.57
N LEU A 155 2.82 13.02 -5.18
CA LEU A 155 3.31 11.81 -4.50
C LEU A 155 4.81 11.90 -4.14
N ASP A 156 5.61 12.47 -5.04
CA ASP A 156 7.07 12.61 -4.86
C ASP A 156 7.41 13.61 -3.76
N GLU A 157 6.68 14.72 -3.63
CA GLU A 157 6.89 15.68 -2.55
C GLU A 157 6.31 15.18 -1.23
N PHE A 158 5.11 14.59 -1.28
CA PHE A 158 4.34 14.20 -0.11
C PHE A 158 5.07 13.17 0.76
N VAL A 159 5.73 12.18 0.13
CA VAL A 159 6.46 11.13 0.87
C VAL A 159 7.51 11.70 1.82
N TYR A 160 8.21 12.76 1.41
CA TYR A 160 9.21 13.41 2.24
C TYR A 160 8.60 14.32 3.31
N GLN A 161 7.45 14.92 3.02
CA GLN A 161 6.73 15.77 3.98
C GLN A 161 6.19 14.99 5.18
N ILE A 162 5.85 13.72 4.99
CA ILE A 162 5.46 12.79 6.07
C ILE A 162 6.64 12.00 6.64
N ASN A 163 7.88 12.34 6.25
CA ASN A 163 9.12 11.71 6.73
C ASN A 163 9.17 10.19 6.50
N MET A 164 8.68 9.74 5.34
CA MET A 164 8.77 8.36 4.89
C MET A 164 9.93 8.17 3.92
N ASP A 165 10.51 6.96 3.93
CA ASP A 165 11.61 6.57 3.04
C ASP A 165 11.03 5.95 1.75
N PRO A 166 11.06 6.62 0.58
CA PRO A 166 10.62 6.01 -0.68
C PRO A 166 11.58 4.93 -1.18
N ILE A 167 11.05 3.80 -1.64
CA ILE A 167 11.81 2.74 -2.34
C ILE A 167 11.81 3.00 -3.85
N THR A 168 10.73 3.56 -4.39
CA THR A 168 10.56 3.88 -5.81
C THR A 168 10.26 5.36 -6.02
N ARG A 169 10.34 5.83 -7.27
CA ARG A 169 9.60 7.03 -7.70
C ARG A 169 8.10 6.71 -7.81
N PRO A 170 7.23 7.73 -7.85
CA PRO A 170 5.83 7.54 -8.19
C PRO A 170 5.66 6.88 -9.55
N TYR A 171 4.76 5.92 -9.64
CA TYR A 171 4.28 5.33 -10.87
C TYR A 171 2.86 5.84 -11.13
N VAL A 172 2.66 6.53 -12.25
CA VAL A 172 1.39 7.18 -12.59
C VAL A 172 0.89 6.68 -13.94
N ILE A 173 -0.36 6.25 -14.00
CA ILE A 173 -0.98 5.67 -15.20
C ILE A 173 -2.47 6.00 -15.28
N LYS A 174 -2.98 6.12 -16.52
CA LYS A 174 -4.41 6.19 -16.82
C LYS A 174 -4.98 4.81 -17.13
N ASP A 175 -6.24 4.56 -16.77
CA ASP A 175 -6.92 3.29 -17.09
C ASP A 175 -7.07 3.06 -18.61
N LYS A 176 -7.10 4.13 -19.40
CA LYS A 176 -7.18 4.12 -20.87
C LYS A 176 -6.38 5.26 -21.47
N VAL A 177 -5.93 5.09 -22.71
CA VAL A 177 -5.22 6.14 -23.47
C VAL A 177 -6.13 7.35 -23.72
N GLU A 178 -7.34 7.08 -24.21
CA GLU A 178 -8.37 8.09 -24.50
C GLU A 178 -9.61 7.85 -23.63
N ASN A 179 -10.32 8.94 -23.29
CA ASN A 179 -11.54 8.89 -22.47
C ASN A 179 -11.34 8.07 -21.18
N SER A 180 -10.22 8.33 -20.51
CA SER A 180 -9.86 7.71 -19.24
C SER A 180 -10.93 8.01 -18.19
N ASN A 181 -11.28 6.99 -17.42
CA ASN A 181 -12.17 7.15 -16.26
C ASN A 181 -11.37 7.39 -15.00
N PHE A 182 -10.14 6.85 -14.92
CA PHE A 182 -9.30 6.94 -13.75
C PHE A 182 -7.85 7.28 -14.07
N LEU A 183 -7.29 8.20 -13.27
CA LEU A 183 -5.85 8.40 -13.13
C LEU A 183 -5.40 7.78 -11.80
N SER A 184 -4.43 6.88 -11.84
CA SER A 184 -3.89 6.22 -10.65
C SER A 184 -2.42 6.55 -10.48
N GLY A 185 -2.01 6.88 -9.25
CA GLY A 185 -0.63 7.07 -8.86
C GLY A 185 -0.31 6.22 -7.63
N ILE A 186 0.87 5.63 -7.59
CA ILE A 186 1.36 4.89 -6.42
C ILE A 186 2.87 5.11 -6.25
N ILE A 187 3.31 5.31 -5.01
CA ILE A 187 4.72 5.29 -4.63
C ILE A 187 4.91 4.23 -3.55
N ILE A 188 5.93 3.40 -3.71
CA ILE A 188 6.27 2.38 -2.73
C ILE A 188 7.28 2.97 -1.75
N ILE A 189 6.98 2.83 -0.47
CA ILE A 189 7.81 3.27 0.64
C ILE A 189 8.37 2.04 1.37
N ALA A 190 9.45 2.22 2.14
CA ALA A 190 10.18 1.17 2.87
C ALA A 190 9.27 0.22 3.66
N GLN A 191 8.08 0.72 3.98
CA GLN A 191 7.16 0.23 4.97
C GLN A 191 5.79 -0.11 4.39
N SER A 192 5.51 0.21 3.12
CA SER A 192 4.31 -0.18 2.32
C SER A 192 4.12 0.74 1.10
N HIS A 193 3.08 1.59 1.09
CA HIS A 193 2.70 2.38 -0.10
C HIS A 193 1.91 3.65 0.23
N ILE A 194 1.98 4.61 -0.69
CA ILE A 194 1.08 5.76 -0.75
C ILE A 194 0.44 5.75 -2.14
N SER A 195 -0.88 5.83 -2.24
CA SER A 195 -1.57 5.83 -3.53
C SER A 195 -2.69 6.87 -3.61
N ILE A 196 -2.98 7.26 -4.84
CA ILE A 196 -4.08 8.15 -5.19
C ILE A 196 -4.78 7.64 -6.45
N HIS A 197 -6.11 7.52 -6.40
CA HIS A 197 -6.94 7.14 -7.53
C HIS A 197 -7.98 8.22 -7.81
N TYR A 198 -7.82 8.96 -8.89
CA TYR A 198 -8.70 10.04 -9.29
C TYR A 198 -9.75 9.59 -10.30
N ASP A 199 -11.02 9.76 -9.97
CA ASP A 199 -12.20 9.50 -10.81
C ASP A 199 -12.56 10.77 -11.62
N TYR A 200 -12.33 10.74 -12.93
CA TYR A 200 -12.59 11.87 -13.82
C TYR A 200 -14.07 12.25 -13.92
N GLN A 201 -14.99 11.30 -13.70
CA GLN A 201 -16.43 11.54 -13.81
C GLN A 201 -16.97 12.17 -12.53
N LYS A 202 -16.59 11.63 -11.38
CA LYS A 202 -17.03 12.15 -10.07
C LYS A 202 -16.27 13.38 -9.62
N LYS A 203 -15.07 13.61 -10.16
CA LYS A 203 -14.11 14.62 -9.69
C LYS A 203 -13.66 14.36 -8.25
N HIS A 204 -13.56 13.09 -7.87
CA HIS A 204 -13.14 12.66 -6.54
C HIS A 204 -11.83 11.86 -6.63
N ALA A 205 -10.94 12.03 -5.66
CA ALA A 205 -9.73 11.25 -5.50
C ALA A 205 -9.83 10.39 -4.23
N TYR A 206 -9.41 9.13 -4.36
CA TYR A 206 -9.31 8.17 -3.27
C TYR A 206 -7.84 8.04 -2.89
N PHE A 207 -7.50 8.58 -1.74
CA PHE A 207 -6.14 8.65 -1.23
C PHE A 207 -5.93 7.61 -0.13
N ASP A 208 -4.71 7.10 -0.05
CA ASP A 208 -4.36 5.93 0.74
C ASP A 208 -2.90 6.05 1.17
N ILE A 209 -2.66 5.96 2.47
CA ILE A 209 -1.33 5.79 3.06
C ILE A 209 -1.38 4.55 3.93
N PHE A 210 -0.75 3.48 3.49
CA PHE A 210 -0.34 2.44 4.40
C PHE A 210 1.08 2.73 4.86
N SER A 211 1.39 2.50 6.14
CA SER A 211 2.76 2.57 6.64
C SER A 211 2.98 1.57 7.76
N CYS A 212 4.09 0.85 7.71
CA CYS A 212 4.61 0.06 8.82
C CYS A 212 5.23 0.89 9.96
N ALA A 213 5.57 2.17 9.76
CA ALA A 213 5.98 3.06 10.87
C ALA A 213 4.92 4.08 11.24
N ALA A 214 4.93 4.45 12.53
CA ALA A 214 4.25 5.62 13.03
C ALA A 214 4.60 6.85 12.19
N PHE A 215 3.58 7.60 11.79
CA PHE A 215 3.75 8.91 11.18
C PHE A 215 2.80 9.91 11.78
N ASP A 216 3.15 11.18 11.64
CA ASP A 216 2.34 12.30 12.09
C ASP A 216 1.17 12.52 11.12
N TYR A 217 0.08 11.77 11.35
CA TYR A 217 -1.12 11.85 10.52
C TYR A 217 -1.81 13.22 10.61
N SER A 218 -1.55 14.01 11.67
CA SER A 218 -2.11 15.36 11.83
C SER A 218 -1.71 16.31 10.69
N LYS A 219 -0.59 16.02 10.01
CA LYS A 219 -0.11 16.81 8.89
C LYS A 219 -0.70 16.38 7.55
N VAL A 220 -1.19 15.14 7.42
CA VAL A 220 -1.68 14.59 6.15
C VAL A 220 -2.80 15.46 5.58
N GLU A 221 -3.77 15.82 6.42
CA GLU A 221 -4.91 16.64 6.02
C GLU A 221 -4.47 17.99 5.42
N SER A 222 -3.46 18.63 6.02
CA SER A 222 -2.93 19.92 5.54
C SER A 222 -2.37 19.85 4.11
N PHE A 223 -1.92 18.68 3.68
CA PHE A 223 -1.40 18.45 2.33
C PHE A 223 -2.51 18.08 1.36
N ILE A 224 -3.40 17.15 1.72
CA ILE A 224 -4.48 16.72 0.82
C ILE A 224 -5.54 17.81 0.61
N CYS A 225 -5.71 18.73 1.56
CA CYS A 225 -6.56 19.93 1.39
C CYS A 225 -6.07 20.89 0.29
N LYS A 226 -4.80 20.77 -0.13
CA LYS A 226 -4.28 21.53 -1.29
C LYS A 226 -4.93 21.04 -2.58
N LEU A 227 -5.13 19.72 -2.71
CA LEU A 227 -5.76 19.08 -3.87
C LEU A 227 -7.26 19.38 -3.96
N GLY A 228 -7.95 19.41 -2.82
CA GLY A 228 -9.41 19.46 -2.80
C GLY A 228 -10.02 19.65 -1.43
N GLU A 229 -11.34 19.50 -1.35
CA GLU A 229 -12.10 19.41 -0.11
C GLU A 229 -12.06 17.95 0.38
N VAL A 230 -11.59 17.71 1.60
CA VAL A 230 -11.59 16.36 2.20
C VAL A 230 -13.01 16.03 2.60
N ILE A 231 -13.59 15.03 1.95
CA ILE A 231 -14.97 14.58 2.17
C ILE A 231 -15.04 13.60 3.32
N SER A 232 -14.07 12.70 3.43
CA SER A 232 -13.99 11.75 4.54
C SER A 232 -12.54 11.32 4.76
N ASN A 233 -12.23 10.91 5.99
CA ASN A 233 -11.02 10.18 6.29
C ASN A 233 -11.30 9.03 7.28
N GLU A 234 -10.43 8.03 7.30
CA GLU A 234 -10.49 6.88 8.19
C GLU A 234 -9.05 6.47 8.54
N LEU A 235 -8.83 6.10 9.80
CA LEU A 235 -7.56 5.58 10.30
C LEU A 235 -7.76 4.14 10.76
N VAL A 236 -7.09 3.19 10.12
CA VAL A 236 -7.14 1.78 10.48
C VAL A 236 -5.78 1.36 11.04
N VAL A 237 -5.72 0.98 12.31
CA VAL A 237 -4.47 0.45 12.89
C VAL A 237 -4.18 -0.93 12.29
N ARG A 238 -2.95 -1.12 11.80
CA ARG A 238 -2.52 -2.35 11.13
C ARG A 238 -1.47 -3.06 11.97
N GLY A 239 -1.62 -4.38 12.03
CA GLY A 239 -0.64 -5.36 12.48
C GLY A 239 0.10 -5.15 13.80
N THR A 240 0.97 -6.11 14.13
CA THR A 240 1.89 -6.03 15.26
C THR A 240 3.29 -6.47 14.86
N LYS A 241 4.31 -5.80 15.41
CA LYS A 241 5.72 -6.11 15.13
C LYS A 241 6.10 -7.41 15.84
N HIS A 242 6.15 -8.53 15.12
CA HIS A 242 6.67 -9.78 15.67
C HIS A 242 8.21 -9.74 15.74
N LYS A 243 8.75 -10.16 16.88
CA LYS A 243 10.20 -10.29 17.10
C LYS A 243 10.73 -11.52 16.37
N THR A 244 11.88 -11.36 15.74
CA THR A 244 12.65 -12.43 15.10
C THR A 244 13.84 -12.80 15.98
N ASN A 245 14.25 -14.07 15.93
CA ASN A 245 15.39 -14.60 16.70
C ASN A 245 16.73 -14.53 15.93
N THR A 246 16.73 -13.98 14.73
CA THR A 246 17.89 -14.03 13.82
C THR A 246 18.73 -12.76 13.97
N MET A 247 19.93 -12.89 14.54
CA MET A 247 20.91 -11.80 14.56
C MET A 247 21.60 -11.71 13.19
N ILE A 248 21.55 -10.54 12.55
CA ILE A 248 22.26 -10.25 11.30
C ILE A 248 23.26 -9.11 11.57
N GLU A 249 24.52 -9.23 11.12
CA GLU A 249 25.57 -8.21 11.31
C GLU A 249 25.36 -6.95 10.44
N PRO A 250 25.72 -5.74 10.90
CA PRO A 250 25.40 -4.48 10.21
C PRO A 250 26.35 -4.15 9.05
N GLU A 251 25.81 -4.19 7.83
CA GLU A 251 26.35 -3.46 6.68
C GLU A 251 25.61 -2.12 6.45
N PRO A 252 26.25 -1.10 5.85
CA PRO A 252 25.66 0.23 5.64
C PRO A 252 24.67 0.28 4.46
N MET A 253 23.70 -0.65 4.40
CA MET A 253 22.80 -0.82 3.25
C MET A 253 21.89 0.39 2.98
N LYS A 254 21.52 1.17 4.02
CA LYS A 254 20.68 2.38 3.89
C LYS A 254 21.29 3.44 2.96
N GLN A 255 22.62 3.63 2.99
CA GLN A 255 23.27 4.65 2.16
C GLN A 255 23.31 4.26 0.68
N ILE A 256 23.42 2.96 0.41
CA ILE A 256 23.45 2.41 -0.94
C ILE A 256 22.05 2.51 -1.57
N SER A 257 21.00 2.13 -0.82
CA SER A 257 19.63 2.10 -1.33
C SER A 257 18.98 3.46 -1.56
N SER A 258 19.43 4.49 -0.83
CA SER A 258 18.96 5.87 -0.99
C SER A 258 19.83 6.72 -1.92
N MET A 259 20.88 6.14 -2.54
CA MET A 259 21.81 6.89 -3.37
C MET A 259 21.11 7.62 -4.53
N TRP A 260 20.11 7.00 -5.15
CA TRP A 260 19.35 7.58 -6.26
C TRP A 260 18.60 8.86 -5.85
N GLN A 261 18.18 8.95 -4.58
CA GLN A 261 17.47 10.12 -4.05
C GLN A 261 18.36 11.38 -4.05
N ARG A 262 19.69 11.22 -4.00
CA ARG A 262 20.64 12.34 -4.09
C ARG A 262 20.66 13.03 -5.44
N ASN A 263 20.18 12.37 -6.50
CA ASN A 263 20.22 12.88 -7.87
C ASN A 263 18.91 13.57 -8.29
N ILE A 264 17.95 13.71 -7.38
CA ILE A 264 16.60 14.21 -7.69
C ILE A 264 16.35 15.60 -7.08
N ARG A 265 17.24 16.04 -6.18
CA ARG A 265 17.16 17.34 -5.50
C ARG A 265 18.34 18.22 -5.85
#